data_AF-A0A9C7PQ85-F1
#
_entry.id   AF-A0A9C7PQ85-F1
#
_cell.length_a   1.000
_cell.length_b   1.000
_cell.length_c   1.000
_cell.angle_alpha   90.00
_cell.angle_beta   90.00
_cell.angle_gamma   90.00
#
_symmetry.space_group_name_H-M   'P 1'
#
loop_
_entity.id
_entity.type
_entity.pdbx_description
1 polymer ?
#
loop_
_entity_poly.entity_id
_entity_poly.type
_entity_poly.pdbx_seq_one_letter_code
_entity_poly.pdbx_strand_id
1 'polypeptide(L)' 'MTASYDASAIEVLTGLQPVRKRPGMYTETERPDHLAQEVIDNSVDEAIAGYAHRIEVPVTQRSVHDGNRRRSRYAGR' A
#
# COMPACT_ATOMS: atom_id res chain seq x y z
N MET A 1 -28.87 -28.73 -12.72
CA MET A 1 -28.86 -28.11 -11.37
C MET A 1 -28.48 -26.65 -11.55
N THR A 2 -29.46 -25.76 -11.53
CA THR A 2 -29.22 -24.32 -11.51
C THR A 2 -28.62 -23.98 -10.15
N ALA A 3 -27.40 -23.43 -10.12
CA ALA A 3 -26.80 -22.92 -8.90
C ALA A 3 -27.82 -22.02 -8.19
N SER A 4 -27.99 -22.19 -6.87
CA SER A 4 -28.94 -21.42 -6.07
C SER A 4 -28.49 -19.95 -6.03
N TYR A 5 -28.98 -19.17 -6.98
CA TYR A 5 -28.87 -17.72 -6.97
C TYR A 5 -30.01 -17.18 -6.10
N ASP A 6 -29.79 -17.27 -4.79
CA ASP A 6 -30.67 -16.69 -3.77
C ASP A 6 -29.96 -15.53 -3.06
N ALA A 7 -30.63 -14.90 -2.10
CA ALA A 7 -30.11 -13.72 -1.40
C ALA A 7 -28.77 -13.99 -0.67
N SER A 8 -28.45 -15.23 -0.32
CA SER A 8 -27.17 -15.59 0.32
C SER A 8 -25.97 -15.50 -0.63
N ALA A 9 -26.21 -15.41 -1.94
CA ALA A 9 -25.17 -15.21 -2.94
C ALA A 9 -24.60 -13.77 -2.95
N ILE A 10 -25.21 -12.83 -2.21
CA ILE A 10 -24.73 -11.45 -2.10
C ILE A 10 -23.75 -11.33 -0.92
N GLU A 11 -22.49 -11.06 -1.23
CA GLU A 11 -21.45 -10.79 -0.23
C GLU A 11 -21.29 -9.29 0.02
N VAL A 12 -21.38 -8.87 1.28
CA VAL A 12 -21.07 -7.50 1.71
C VAL A 12 -19.65 -7.46 2.28
N LEU A 13 -18.75 -6.78 1.58
CA LEU A 13 -17.38 -6.60 2.00
C LEU A 13 -17.26 -5.39 2.94
N THR A 14 -16.71 -5.58 4.14
CA THR A 14 -16.58 -4.53 5.16
C THR A 14 -15.13 -4.13 5.42
N GLY A 15 -14.91 -2.90 5.91
CA GLY A 15 -13.58 -2.39 6.23
C GLY A 15 -12.67 -2.37 5.00
N LEU A 16 -11.49 -3.00 5.09
CA LEU A 16 -10.52 -3.07 3.99
C LEU A 16 -10.67 -4.29 3.08
N GLN A 17 -11.69 -5.12 3.29
CA GLN A 17 -11.96 -6.28 2.44
C GLN A 17 -12.18 -5.90 0.95
N PRO A 18 -12.92 -4.82 0.60
CA PRO A 18 -13.06 -4.40 -0.79
C PRO A 18 -11.70 -4.05 -1.44
N VAL A 19 -10.84 -3.34 -0.72
CA VAL A 19 -9.52 -2.91 -1.20
C VAL A 19 -8.62 -4.11 -1.47
N ARG A 20 -8.63 -5.11 -0.57
CA ARG A 20 -7.85 -6.34 -0.75
C ARG A 20 -8.38 -7.22 -1.89
N LYS A 21 -9.71 -7.29 -2.03
CA LYS A 21 -10.36 -8.11 -3.06
C LYS A 21 -10.19 -7.50 -4.46
N ARG A 22 -10.18 -6.17 -4.56
CA ARG A 22 -10.13 -5.43 -5.83
C ARG A 22 -9.10 -4.29 -5.77
N PRO A 23 -7.81 -4.59 -5.62
CA PRO A 23 -6.79 -3.57 -5.40
C PRO A 23 -6.66 -2.60 -6.57
N GLY A 24 -6.86 -3.05 -7.81
CA GLY A 24 -6.80 -2.20 -9.00
C GLY A 24 -7.85 -1.09 -9.08
N MET A 25 -8.87 -1.13 -8.22
CA MET A 25 -9.82 -0.01 -8.07
C MET A 25 -9.28 1.12 -7.17
N TYR A 26 -8.31 0.81 -6.31
CA TYR A 26 -7.85 1.70 -5.23
C TYR A 26 -6.38 2.11 -5.36
N THR A 27 -5.59 1.39 -6.15
CA THR A 27 -4.18 1.72 -6.38
C THR A 27 -3.69 1.15 -7.70
N GLU A 28 -2.61 1.70 -8.23
CA GLU A 28 -1.83 1.05 -9.27
C GLU A 28 -1.26 -0.27 -8.74
N THR A 29 -1.52 -1.38 -9.45
CA THR A 29 -1.09 -2.72 -9.05
C THR A 29 0.24 -3.14 -9.66
N GLU A 30 0.73 -2.40 -10.65
CA GLU A 30 1.98 -2.71 -11.35
C GLU A 30 3.21 -2.19 -10.58
N ARG A 31 3.07 -1.03 -9.94
CA ARG A 31 4.14 -0.37 -9.19
C ARG A 31 3.59 0.20 -7.89
N PRO A 32 4.37 0.18 -6.80
CA PRO A 32 3.93 0.67 -5.50
C PRO A 32 3.96 2.19 -5.38
N ASP A 33 4.36 2.91 -6.44
CA ASP A 33 4.62 4.34 -6.42
C ASP A 33 3.37 5.13 -5.99
N HIS A 34 2.19 4.70 -6.46
CA HIS A 34 0.90 5.28 -6.09
C HIS A 34 0.64 5.25 -4.57
N LEU A 35 1.01 4.18 -3.88
CA LEU A 35 0.83 4.10 -2.42
C LEU A 35 1.74 5.10 -1.68
N ALA A 36 2.94 5.34 -2.18
CA ALA A 36 3.84 6.33 -1.61
C ALA A 36 3.33 7.76 -1.88
N GLN A 37 2.81 8.01 -3.09
CA GLN A 37 2.20 9.28 -3.47
C GLN A 37 1.05 9.65 -2.53
N GLU A 38 0.13 8.73 -2.25
CA GLU A 38 -0.99 8.97 -1.32
C GLU A 38 -0.53 9.44 0.07
N VAL A 39 0.56 8.89 0.60
CA VAL A 39 1.11 9.32 1.91
C VAL A 39 1.79 10.69 1.81
N ILE A 40 2.48 10.94 0.70
CA ILE A 40 3.13 12.23 0.42
C ILE A 40 2.07 13.32 0.26
N ASP A 41 0.97 13.06 -0.44
CA ASP A 41 -0.10 14.02 -0.69
C ASP A 41 -0.77 14.44 0.63
N ASN A 42 -1.07 13.49 1.52
CA ASN A 42 -1.53 13.82 2.87
C ASN A 42 -0.51 14.69 3.65
N SER A 43 0.80 14.45 3.46
CA SER A 43 1.84 15.26 4.09
C SER A 43 1.92 16.67 3.50
N VAL A 44 1.63 16.81 2.20
CA VAL A 44 1.55 18.10 1.50
C VAL A 44 0.32 18.88 1.95
N ASP A 45 -0.83 18.23 2.17
CA ASP A 45 -2.02 18.88 2.70
C ASP A 45 -1.76 19.52 4.07
N GLU A 46 -1.05 18.82 4.95
CA GLU A 46 -0.61 19.36 6.24
C GLU A 46 0.36 20.55 6.08
N ALA A 47 1.21 20.54 5.05
CA ALA A 47 2.11 21.64 4.76
C ALA A 47 1.36 22.87 4.22
N ILE A 48 0.37 22.66 3.34
CA ILE A 48 -0.51 23.70 2.82
C ILE A 48 -1.34 24.33 3.95
N ALA A 49 -1.80 23.52 4.90
CA ALA A 49 -2.50 23.98 6.09
C ALA A 49 -1.59 24.69 7.12
N GLY A 50 -0.27 24.68 6.91
CA GLY A 50 0.71 25.34 7.77
C GLY A 50 1.13 24.54 9.01
N TYR A 51 0.72 23.27 9.12
CA TYR A 51 1.08 22.39 10.23
C TYR A 51 2.41 21.67 10.00
N ALA A 52 2.77 21.40 8.75
CA ALA A 52 4.06 20.81 8.37
C ALA A 52 4.96 21.81 7.62
N HIS A 53 6.26 21.71 7.82
CA HIS A 53 7.28 22.59 7.20
C HIS A 53 8.41 21.82 6.53
N ARG A 54 8.45 20.50 6.69
CA ARG A 54 9.44 19.61 6.08
C ARG A 54 8.82 18.23 5.85
N ILE A 55 8.99 17.70 4.65
CA ILE A 55 8.58 16.33 4.29
C ILE A 55 9.85 15.55 3.96
N GLU A 56 10.07 14.42 4.62
CA GLU A 56 11.22 13.54 4.39
C GLU A 56 10.73 12.16 3.94
N VAL A 57 11.25 11.67 2.81
CA VAL A 57 10.87 10.36 2.24
C VAL A 57 12.11 9.46 2.19
N PRO A 58 12.46 8.77 3.30
CA PRO A 58 13.60 7.86 3.31
C PRO A 58 13.27 6.59 2.54
N VAL A 59 14.12 6.22 1.58
CA VAL A 59 14.02 4.95 0.86
C VAL A 59 14.86 3.91 1.59
N THR A 60 14.20 2.94 2.24
CA THR A 60 14.89 1.83 2.91
C THR A 60 15.07 0.64 1.97
N GLN A 61 16.30 0.10 1.89
CA GLN A 61 16.51 -1.21 1.28
C GLN A 61 16.06 -2.28 2.27
N ARG A 62 14.99 -3.02 1.93
CA ARG A 62 14.58 -4.16 2.72
C ARG A 62 15.62 -5.27 2.55
N SER A 63 16.26 -5.68 3.64
CA SER A 63 17.08 -6.90 3.66
C SER A 63 16.16 -8.11 3.41
N VAL A 64 16.29 -8.74 2.23
CA VAL A 64 15.63 -10.02 1.96
C VAL A 64 16.34 -11.08 2.78
N HIS A 65 15.68 -11.59 3.81
CA HIS A 65 16.15 -12.75 4.56
C HIS A 65 15.77 -14.01 3.78
N ASP A 66 16.58 -14.36 2.78
CA ASP A 66 16.59 -15.74 2.28
C ASP A 66 17.23 -16.59 3.39
N GLY A 67 16.52 -17.63 3.82
CA GLY A 67 16.69 -18.36 5.08
C GLY A 67 18.04 -19.07 5.31
N ASN A 68 19.13 -18.67 4.62
CA ASN A 68 20.46 -19.20 4.88
C ASN A 68 21.64 -18.27 4.52
N ARG A 69 21.50 -16.94 4.38
CA ARG A 69 22.66 -16.03 4.31
C ARG A 69 22.24 -14.56 4.47
N ARG A 70 22.59 -13.96 5.62
CA ARG A 70 22.59 -12.50 5.79
C ARG A 70 23.70 -11.90 4.92
N ARG A 71 23.41 -11.57 3.65
CA ARG A 71 24.27 -10.66 2.89
C ARG A 71 23.80 -9.23 3.11
N SER A 72 24.39 -8.58 4.11
CA SER A 72 24.46 -7.12 4.16
C SER A 72 25.21 -6.68 2.90
N ARG A 73 24.50 -6.10 1.93
CA ARG A 73 25.13 -5.40 0.82
C ARG A 73 25.02 -3.91 1.15
N TYR A 74 26.18 -3.28 1.27
CA TYR A 74 26.46 -1.85 1.41
C TYR A 74 26.14 -1.20 2.76
N ALA A 75 27.16 -1.23 3.64
CA ALA A 75 27.55 -0.04 4.39
C ALA A 75 28.33 0.87 3.43
N GLY A 76 27.79 2.04 3.07
CA GLY A 76 28.55 3.01 2.28
C GLY A 76 27.73 4.12 1.64
N ARG A 77 27.77 5.27 2.33
CA ARG A 77 27.30 6.63 1.99
C ARG A 77 25.84 6.95 2.28
#